data_AF-A0A820BP44-F1
#
_entry.id   AF-A0A820BP44-F1
#
_cell.length_a   1.000
_cell.length_b   1.000
_cell.length_c   1.000
_cell.angle_alpha   90.00
_cell.angle_beta   90.00
_cell.angle_gamma   90.00
#
_symmetry.space_group_name_H-M   'P 1'
#
loop_
_entity.id
_entity.type
_entity.pdbx_description
1 polymer ?
#
loop_
_entity_poly.entity_id
_entity_poly.type
_entity_poly.pdbx_seq_one_letter_code
_entity_poly.pdbx_strand_id
1 'polypeptide(L)'
;MTDLDRNSVGNCRLTLKDGLQFISSLLLPLMLGVFTVIITLEQQRISQEQRSQDLAELRLQREEDMNNSMLQRALDKQIAKEQREQDELRRVQDLNISESKRAHDDELAEKQRDLLEKLHELAIETQRHQDTLLVAYMNEVGTLLEKNNGCLSANPLIATLVRVKTLTLA
;
A
#
# COMPACT_ATOMS: atom_id res chain seq x y z
N MET A 1 60.55 -5.81 123.90
CA MET A 1 61.55 -5.41 122.89
C MET A 1 61.49 -6.47 121.80
N THR A 2 60.88 -6.31 120.64
CA THR A 2 60.28 -5.19 119.88
C THR A 2 59.42 -5.89 118.82
N ASP A 3 58.11 -5.68 118.79
CA ASP A 3 57.42 -4.66 118.00
C ASP A 3 57.43 -4.88 116.46
N LEU A 4 56.20 -5.03 115.97
CA LEU A 4 55.58 -4.40 114.79
C LEU A 4 55.92 -4.92 113.38
N ASP A 5 54.87 -5.51 112.79
CA ASP A 5 54.21 -5.07 111.54
C ASP A 5 55.07 -4.44 110.42
N ARG A 6 54.94 -5.00 109.21
CA ARG A 6 54.43 -4.21 108.07
C ARG A 6 54.12 -5.05 106.82
N ASN A 7 52.87 -4.91 106.38
CA ASN A 7 52.41 -5.03 105.01
C ASN A 7 53.32 -4.29 104.02
N SER A 8 53.60 -4.91 102.87
CA SER A 8 53.92 -4.24 101.60
C SER A 8 53.59 -5.22 100.46
N VAL A 9 52.32 -5.26 100.03
CA VAL A 9 51.85 -4.64 98.77
C VAL A 9 52.60 -5.15 97.55
N GLY A 10 51.87 -5.88 96.70
CA GLY A 10 52.36 -6.53 95.49
C GLY A 10 53.04 -5.56 94.52
N ASN A 11 54.25 -5.94 94.10
CA ASN A 11 54.97 -5.30 93.03
C ASN A 11 54.29 -5.60 91.68
N CYS A 12 53.40 -4.71 91.25
CA CYS A 12 52.97 -4.58 89.86
C CYS A 12 54.17 -4.17 88.99
N ARG A 13 54.93 -5.17 88.51
CA ARG A 13 55.93 -5.00 87.45
C ARG A 13 55.19 -4.94 86.10
N LEU A 14 54.32 -3.94 85.92
CA LEU A 14 53.70 -3.64 84.62
C LEU A 14 54.77 -3.01 83.73
N THR A 15 55.17 -3.75 82.71
CA THR A 15 56.08 -3.26 81.67
C THR A 15 55.29 -2.27 80.83
N LEU A 16 55.81 -1.07 80.57
CA LEU A 16 55.20 -0.09 79.63
C LEU A 16 54.80 -0.71 78.28
N LYS A 17 55.51 -1.78 77.90
CA LYS A 17 55.23 -2.64 76.74
C LYS A 17 53.83 -3.29 76.77
N ASP A 18 53.37 -3.74 77.94
CA ASP A 18 52.07 -4.39 78.11
C ASP A 18 50.92 -3.37 78.00
N GLY A 19 51.13 -2.15 78.51
CA GLY A 19 50.21 -1.03 78.30
C GLY A 19 50.12 -0.59 76.84
N LEU A 20 51.26 -0.52 76.13
CA LEU A 20 51.29 -0.21 74.70
C LEU A 20 50.57 -1.27 73.85
N GLN A 21 50.75 -2.54 74.20
CA GLN A 21 50.11 -3.66 73.51
C GLN A 21 48.58 -3.66 73.75
N PHE A 22 48.14 -3.25 74.93
CA PHE A 22 46.71 -3.07 75.23
C PHE A 22 46.09 -1.89 74.47
N ILE A 23 46.80 -0.76 74.35
CA ILE A 23 46.33 0.38 73.56
C ILE A 23 46.26 0.01 72.08
N SER A 24 47.26 -0.70 71.56
CA SER A 24 47.28 -1.16 70.17
C SER A 24 46.17 -2.18 69.87
N SER A 25 45.88 -3.09 70.80
CA SER A 25 44.80 -4.07 70.64
C SER A 25 43.40 -3.46 70.75
N LEU A 26 43.25 -2.33 71.44
CA LEU A 26 42.00 -1.58 71.56
C LEU A 26 41.78 -0.58 70.40
N LEU A 27 42.85 -0.02 69.85
CA LEU A 27 42.80 0.99 68.78
C LEU A 27 42.24 0.41 67.48
N LEU A 28 42.63 -0.82 67.12
CA LEU A 28 42.21 -1.46 65.87
C LEU A 28 40.68 -1.69 65.81
N PRO A 29 40.03 -2.31 66.82
CA PRO A 29 38.57 -2.43 66.87
C PRO A 29 37.86 -1.08 66.87
N LEU A 30 38.41 -0.06 67.52
CA LEU A 30 37.80 1.26 67.62
C LEU A 30 37.84 1.99 66.27
N MET A 31 38.97 1.95 65.57
CA MET A 31 39.09 2.49 64.21
C MET A 31 38.19 1.74 63.22
N LEU A 32 38.10 0.42 63.34
CA LEU A 32 37.21 -0.40 62.52
C LEU A 32 35.74 0.01 62.76
N GLY A 33 35.31 0.16 64.02
CA GLY A 33 33.95 0.54 64.37
C GLY A 33 33.57 1.92 63.84
N VAL A 34 34.44 2.92 63.99
CA VAL A 34 34.19 4.27 63.44
C VAL A 34 34.11 4.23 61.92
N PHE A 35 35.01 3.49 61.26
CA PHE A 35 34.99 3.34 59.80
C PHE A 35 33.71 2.64 59.30
N THR A 36 33.25 1.60 60.00
CA THR A 36 31.98 0.92 59.69
C THR A 36 30.78 1.86 59.81
N VAL A 37 30.74 2.71 60.84
CA VAL A 37 29.66 3.70 61.00
C VAL A 37 29.68 4.73 59.87
N ILE A 38 30.86 5.21 59.46
CA ILE A 38 30.98 6.16 58.36
C ILE A 38 30.51 5.54 57.04
N ILE A 39 30.94 4.31 56.72
CA ILE A 39 30.52 3.62 55.49
C ILE A 39 29.03 3.38 55.48
N THR A 40 28.44 2.95 56.61
CA THR A 40 27.00 2.65 56.67
C THR A 40 26.16 3.90 56.43
N LEU A 41 26.57 5.06 56.95
CA LEU A 41 25.90 6.33 56.67
C LEU A 41 26.03 6.75 55.20
N GLU A 42 27.22 6.62 54.62
CA GLU A 42 27.45 6.96 53.21
C GLU A 42 26.66 6.05 52.27
N GLN A 43 26.65 4.75 52.55
CA GLN A 43 25.89 3.77 51.78
C GLN A 43 24.39 4.01 51.87
N GLN A 44 23.89 4.45 53.04
CA GLN A 44 22.51 4.86 53.19
C GLN A 44 22.17 6.09 52.34
N ARG A 45 23.05 7.09 52.30
CA ARG A 45 22.86 8.29 51.47
C ARG A 45 22.83 7.95 49.98
N ILE A 46 23.80 7.18 49.49
CA ILE A 46 23.87 6.75 48.08
C ILE A 46 22.64 5.94 47.70
N SER A 47 22.18 5.03 48.57
CA SER A 47 20.99 4.22 48.31
C SER A 47 19.71 5.05 48.22
N GLN A 48 19.59 6.12 49.02
CA GLN A 48 18.45 7.03 48.97
C GLN A 48 18.46 7.85 47.69
N GLU A 49 19.62 8.35 47.29
CA GLU A 49 19.77 9.12 46.05
C GLU A 49 19.46 8.28 44.82
N GLN A 50 19.99 7.05 44.74
CA GLN A 50 19.68 6.10 43.67
C GLN A 50 18.18 5.81 43.58
N ARG A 51 17.51 5.52 44.70
CA ARG A 51 16.04 5.32 44.70
C ARG A 51 15.28 6.53 44.18
N SER A 52 15.74 7.74 44.48
CA SER A 52 15.10 8.96 43.99
C SER A 52 15.31 9.16 42.49
N GLN A 53 16.49 8.82 41.98
CA GLN A 53 16.82 8.86 40.55
C GLN A 53 16.03 7.80 39.78
N ASP A 54 16.03 6.55 40.24
CA ASP A 54 15.28 5.44 39.64
C ASP A 54 13.78 5.77 39.57
N LEU A 55 13.23 6.39 40.61
CA LEU A 55 11.82 6.77 40.65
C LEU A 55 11.51 7.93 39.70
N ALA A 56 12.42 8.88 39.52
CA ALA A 56 12.28 9.96 38.56
C ALA A 56 12.36 9.44 37.12
N GLU A 57 13.32 8.56 36.83
CA GLU A 57 13.49 7.92 35.53
C GLU A 57 12.27 7.09 35.15
N LEU A 58 11.75 6.29 36.08
CA LEU A 58 10.56 5.47 35.86
C LEU A 58 9.29 6.31 35.61
N ARG A 59 9.19 7.50 36.21
CA ARG A 59 8.11 8.44 35.90
C ARG A 59 8.22 9.00 34.49
N LEU A 60 9.43 9.43 34.11
CA LEU A 60 9.70 9.96 32.78
C LEU A 60 9.42 8.90 31.71
N GLN A 61 9.86 7.66 31.93
CA GLN A 61 9.61 6.55 31.02
C GLN A 61 8.11 6.27 30.85
N ARG A 62 7.33 6.28 31.93
CA ARG A 62 5.87 6.11 31.85
C ARG A 62 5.19 7.23 31.07
N GLU A 63 5.66 8.47 31.23
CA GLU A 63 5.13 9.61 30.50
C GLU A 63 5.46 9.51 29.01
N GLU A 64 6.68 9.13 28.67
CA GLU A 64 7.11 8.88 27.30
C GLU A 64 6.31 7.74 26.65
N ASP A 65 6.15 6.60 27.34
CA ASP A 65 5.34 5.47 26.86
C ASP A 65 3.88 5.88 26.62
N MET A 66 3.32 6.71 27.51
CA MET A 66 1.95 7.20 27.37
C MET A 66 1.82 8.15 26.18
N ASN A 67 2.78 9.05 26.00
CA ASN A 67 2.83 9.96 24.85
C ASN A 67 3.01 9.21 23.53
N ASN A 68 3.92 8.23 23.49
CA ASN A 68 4.14 7.39 22.33
C ASN A 68 2.87 6.61 21.97
N SER A 69 2.17 6.04 22.96
CA SER A 69 0.90 5.35 22.74
C SER A 69 -0.19 6.28 22.19
N MET A 70 -0.28 7.51 22.71
CA MET A 70 -1.24 8.51 22.20
C MET A 70 -0.92 8.91 20.77
N LEU A 71 0.35 9.18 20.46
CA LEU A 71 0.80 9.53 19.12
C LEU A 71 0.52 8.41 18.13
N GLN A 72 0.81 7.16 18.52
CA GLN A 72 0.57 6.00 17.67
C GLN A 72 -0.92 5.81 17.39
N ARG A 73 -1.79 5.94 18.39
CA ARG A 73 -3.26 5.91 18.18
C ARG A 73 -3.76 7.04 17.28
N ALA A 74 -3.16 8.22 17.37
CA ALA A 74 -3.53 9.34 16.50
C ALA A 74 -3.12 9.08 15.04
N LEU A 75 -1.92 8.55 14.85
CA LEU A 75 -1.37 8.19 13.55
C LEU A 75 -2.17 7.03 12.90
N ASP A 76 -2.48 5.98 13.67
CA ASP A 76 -3.32 4.87 13.20
C ASP A 76 -4.72 5.35 12.77
N LYS A 77 -5.31 6.28 13.52
CA LYS A 77 -6.60 6.90 13.14
C LYS A 77 -6.49 7.69 11.84
N GLN A 78 -5.39 8.40 11.63
CA GLN A 78 -5.17 9.15 10.39
C GLN A 78 -4.99 8.22 9.20
N ILE A 79 -4.17 7.18 9.32
CA ILE A 79 -3.99 6.15 8.31
C ILE A 79 -5.32 5.48 7.97
N ALA A 80 -6.12 5.12 9.00
CA ALA A 80 -7.42 4.50 8.78
C ALA A 80 -8.42 5.43 8.06
N LYS A 81 -8.32 6.75 8.23
CA LYS A 81 -9.13 7.71 7.47
C LYS A 81 -8.66 7.81 6.03
N GLU A 82 -7.36 7.97 5.83
CA GLU A 82 -6.77 8.09 4.49
C GLU A 82 -7.02 6.84 3.64
N GLN A 83 -6.94 5.64 4.25
CA GLN A 83 -7.31 4.39 3.57
C GLN A 83 -8.77 4.36 3.13
N ARG A 84 -9.70 4.85 3.97
CA ARG A 84 -11.13 4.92 3.60
C ARG A 84 -11.37 5.89 2.45
N GLU A 85 -10.74 7.05 2.49
CA GLU A 85 -10.84 8.06 1.42
C GLU A 85 -10.25 7.52 0.12
N GLN A 86 -9.12 6.82 0.19
CA GLN A 86 -8.49 6.19 -0.96
C GLN A 86 -9.38 5.07 -1.55
N ASP A 87 -9.98 4.24 -0.72
CA ASP A 87 -10.91 3.19 -1.16
C ASP A 87 -12.17 3.78 -1.80
N GLU A 88 -12.69 4.88 -1.25
CA GLU A 88 -13.83 5.59 -1.84
C GLU A 88 -13.47 6.17 -3.22
N LEU A 89 -12.29 6.80 -3.35
CA LEU A 89 -11.81 7.34 -4.61
C LEU A 89 -11.65 6.24 -5.67
N ARG A 90 -11.11 5.07 -5.28
CA ARG A 90 -10.99 3.91 -6.17
C ARG A 90 -12.35 3.42 -6.66
N ARG A 91 -13.34 3.33 -5.76
CA ARG A 91 -14.71 2.93 -6.14
C ARG A 91 -15.33 3.91 -7.15
N VAL A 92 -15.15 5.21 -6.93
CA VAL A 92 -15.65 6.23 -7.87
C VAL A 92 -14.94 6.13 -9.22
N GLN A 93 -13.64 5.90 -9.22
CA GLN A 93 -12.86 5.71 -10.44
C GLN A 93 -13.33 4.47 -11.22
N ASP A 94 -13.55 3.35 -10.55
CA ASP A 94 -14.03 2.11 -11.17
C ASP A 94 -15.44 2.28 -11.77
N LEU A 95 -16.32 3.01 -11.08
CA LEU A 95 -17.65 3.34 -11.60
C LEU A 95 -17.54 4.19 -12.87
N ASN A 96 -16.74 5.25 -12.85
CA ASN A 96 -16.54 6.12 -14.02
C ASN A 96 -15.93 5.36 -15.21
N ILE A 97 -14.95 4.48 -14.95
CA ILE A 97 -14.38 3.61 -15.99
C ILE A 97 -15.47 2.67 -16.55
N SER A 98 -16.31 2.11 -15.70
CA SER A 98 -17.39 1.23 -16.15
C SER A 98 -18.42 1.99 -16.99
N GLU A 99 -18.79 3.21 -16.60
CA GLU A 99 -19.75 4.04 -17.34
C GLU A 99 -19.18 4.43 -18.70
N SER A 100 -17.93 4.89 -18.74
CA SER A 100 -17.24 5.24 -19.98
C SER A 100 -17.13 4.05 -20.93
N LYS A 101 -16.84 2.84 -20.42
CA LYS A 101 -16.80 1.62 -21.24
C LYS A 101 -18.16 1.29 -21.83
N ARG A 102 -19.24 1.32 -21.03
CA ARG A 102 -20.59 1.06 -21.53
C ARG A 102 -20.99 2.05 -22.63
N ALA A 103 -20.73 3.34 -22.41
CA ALA A 103 -21.00 4.36 -23.42
C ALA A 103 -20.22 4.12 -24.72
N HIS A 104 -18.97 3.70 -24.63
CA HIS A 104 -18.15 3.40 -25.80
C HIS A 104 -18.62 2.14 -26.54
N ASP A 105 -19.00 1.10 -25.80
CA ASP A 105 -19.54 -0.13 -26.37
C ASP A 105 -20.88 0.13 -27.09
N ASP A 106 -21.74 0.98 -26.49
CA ASP A 106 -23.01 1.40 -27.09
C ASP A 106 -22.77 2.19 -28.40
N GLU A 107 -21.84 3.16 -28.38
CA GLU A 107 -21.46 3.94 -29.57
C GLU A 107 -20.89 3.03 -30.67
N LEU A 108 -20.08 2.05 -30.31
CA LEU A 108 -19.51 1.09 -31.25
C LEU A 108 -20.60 0.21 -31.88
N ALA A 109 -21.55 -0.26 -31.07
CA ALA A 109 -22.67 -1.06 -31.53
C ALA A 109 -23.57 -0.28 -32.50
N GLU A 110 -23.81 1.01 -32.22
CA GLU A 110 -24.58 1.90 -33.11
C GLU A 110 -23.85 2.08 -34.45
N LYS A 111 -22.56 2.43 -34.43
CA LYS A 111 -21.74 2.55 -35.66
C LYS A 111 -21.71 1.27 -36.49
N GLN A 112 -21.67 0.12 -35.83
CA GLN A 112 -21.72 -1.18 -36.52
C GLN A 112 -23.06 -1.40 -37.21
N ARG A 113 -24.19 -1.06 -36.57
CA ARG A 113 -25.52 -1.16 -37.18
C ARG A 113 -25.64 -0.22 -38.39
N ASP A 114 -25.24 1.03 -38.24
CA ASP A 114 -25.26 2.03 -39.32
C ASP A 114 -24.44 1.60 -40.53
N LEU A 115 -23.26 1.03 -40.28
CA LEU A 115 -22.38 0.56 -41.35
C LEU A 115 -23.01 -0.64 -42.09
N LEU A 116 -23.63 -1.55 -41.34
CA LEU A 116 -24.29 -2.73 -41.91
C LEU A 116 -25.53 -2.33 -42.73
N GLU A 117 -26.30 -1.34 -42.26
CA GLU A 117 -27.42 -0.76 -43.00
C GLU A 117 -26.95 -0.12 -44.31
N LYS A 118 -25.90 0.72 -44.28
CA LYS A 118 -25.32 1.33 -45.50
C LYS A 118 -24.82 0.29 -46.49
N LEU A 119 -24.20 -0.79 -46.02
CA LEU A 119 -23.76 -1.89 -46.89
C LEU A 119 -24.96 -2.60 -47.53
N HIS A 120 -26.05 -2.78 -46.78
CA HIS A 120 -27.26 -3.38 -47.30
C HIS A 120 -27.94 -2.51 -48.36
N GLU A 121 -28.06 -1.20 -48.11
CA GLU A 121 -28.59 -0.23 -49.07
C GLU A 121 -27.77 -0.23 -50.37
N LEU A 122 -26.44 -0.19 -50.26
CA LEU A 122 -25.54 -0.25 -51.42
C LEU A 122 -25.73 -1.53 -52.24
N ALA A 123 -25.91 -2.67 -51.57
CA ALA A 123 -26.16 -3.94 -52.24
C ALA A 123 -27.50 -3.92 -53.01
N ILE A 124 -28.56 -3.39 -52.38
CA ILE A 124 -29.87 -3.23 -53.04
C ILE A 124 -29.77 -2.29 -54.23
N GLU A 125 -29.08 -1.17 -54.10
CA GLU A 125 -28.92 -0.20 -55.18
C GLU A 125 -28.14 -0.80 -56.35
N THR A 126 -27.08 -1.55 -56.06
CA THR A 126 -26.30 -2.27 -57.08
C THR A 126 -27.19 -3.27 -57.83
N GLN A 127 -28.02 -4.03 -57.11
CA GLN A 127 -28.96 -4.97 -57.71
C GLN A 127 -30.02 -4.27 -58.56
N ARG A 128 -30.63 -3.19 -58.06
CA ARG A 128 -31.61 -2.39 -58.82
C ARG A 128 -31.00 -1.80 -60.10
N HIS A 129 -29.74 -1.38 -60.03
CA HIS A 129 -29.01 -0.90 -61.20
C HIS A 129 -28.83 -2.01 -62.24
N GLN A 130 -28.43 -3.21 -61.82
CA GLN A 130 -28.31 -4.39 -62.69
C GLN A 130 -29.67 -4.76 -63.32
N ASP A 131 -30.74 -4.79 -62.54
CA ASP A 131 -32.09 -5.08 -63.03
C ASP A 131 -32.55 -4.04 -64.06
N THR A 132 -32.24 -2.76 -63.82
CA THR A 132 -32.57 -1.67 -64.74
C THR A 132 -31.83 -1.83 -66.08
N LEU A 133 -30.53 -2.17 -66.03
CA LEU A 133 -29.74 -2.45 -67.24
C LEU A 133 -30.28 -3.67 -67.99
N LEU A 134 -30.67 -4.72 -67.28
CA LEU A 134 -31.25 -5.93 -67.87
C LEU A 134 -32.58 -5.62 -68.57
N VAL A 135 -33.47 -4.86 -67.93
CA VAL A 135 -34.74 -4.44 -68.54
C VAL A 135 -34.51 -3.58 -69.77
N ALA A 136 -33.58 -2.63 -69.72
CA ALA A 136 -33.22 -1.81 -70.88
C ALA A 136 -32.70 -2.67 -72.04
N TYR A 137 -31.84 -3.66 -71.74
CA TYR A 137 -31.35 -4.63 -72.72
C TYR A 137 -32.48 -5.48 -73.31
N MET A 138 -33.38 -6.01 -72.47
CA MET A 138 -34.53 -6.80 -72.93
C MET A 138 -35.44 -5.99 -73.85
N ASN A 139 -35.69 -4.73 -73.51
CA ASN A 139 -36.49 -3.82 -74.35
C ASN A 139 -35.80 -3.57 -75.70
N GLU A 140 -34.50 -3.26 -75.72
CA GLU A 140 -33.76 -3.09 -76.98
C GLU A 140 -33.81 -4.35 -77.85
N VAL A 141 -33.54 -5.53 -77.27
CA VAL A 141 -33.60 -6.81 -78.00
C VAL A 141 -35.02 -7.09 -78.50
N GLY A 142 -36.05 -6.78 -77.72
CA GLY A 142 -37.45 -6.86 -78.14
C GLY A 142 -37.74 -5.99 -79.36
N THR A 143 -37.29 -4.74 -79.37
CA THR A 143 -37.45 -3.87 -80.55
C THR A 143 -36.68 -4.37 -81.78
N LEU A 144 -35.50 -4.98 -81.58
CA LEU A 144 -34.72 -5.58 -82.67
C LEU A 144 -35.39 -6.83 -83.23
N LEU A 145 -36.02 -7.66 -82.37
CA LEU A 145 -36.83 -8.81 -82.77
C LEU A 145 -38.01 -8.37 -83.63
N GLU A 146 -38.78 -7.38 -83.17
CA GLU A 146 -39.93 -6.85 -83.92
C GLU A 146 -39.52 -6.34 -85.30
N LYS A 147 -38.42 -5.57 -85.38
CA LYS A 147 -37.89 -5.04 -86.65
C LYS A 147 -37.36 -6.10 -87.61
N ASN A 148 -37.11 -7.33 -87.14
CA ASN A 148 -36.59 -8.44 -87.96
C ASN A 148 -37.55 -9.63 -88.04
N ASN A 149 -38.86 -9.39 -88.03
CA ASN A 149 -39.89 -10.43 -88.16
C ASN A 149 -39.75 -11.56 -87.13
N GLY A 150 -39.32 -11.24 -85.91
CA GLY A 150 -39.14 -12.19 -84.82
C GLY A 150 -37.87 -13.03 -84.88
N CYS A 151 -36.91 -12.73 -85.77
CA CYS A 151 -35.68 -13.50 -85.91
C CYS A 151 -34.42 -12.63 -85.75
N LEU A 152 -33.66 -12.83 -84.67
CA LEU A 152 -32.40 -12.12 -84.41
C LEU A 152 -31.20 -12.64 -85.23
N SER A 153 -31.33 -13.83 -85.82
CA SER A 153 -30.25 -14.48 -86.59
C SER A 153 -30.38 -14.29 -88.10
N ALA A 154 -31.52 -13.79 -88.59
CA ALA A 154 -31.76 -13.58 -90.02
C ALA A 154 -30.87 -12.47 -90.61
N ASN A 155 -30.46 -11.49 -89.81
CA ASN A 155 -29.55 -10.43 -90.20
C ASN A 155 -28.21 -10.56 -89.45
N PRO A 156 -27.08 -10.83 -90.13
CA PRO A 156 -25.80 -11.08 -89.48
C PRO A 156 -25.26 -9.87 -88.70
N LEU A 157 -25.58 -8.64 -89.09
CA LEU A 157 -25.20 -7.44 -88.34
C LEU A 157 -25.95 -7.36 -87.01
N ILE A 158 -27.23 -7.71 -87.01
CA ILE A 158 -28.09 -7.66 -85.81
C ILE A 158 -27.76 -8.82 -84.86
N ALA A 159 -27.47 -10.00 -85.40
CA ALA A 159 -26.96 -11.12 -84.62
C ALA A 159 -25.65 -10.79 -83.91
N THR A 160 -24.73 -10.10 -84.59
CA THR A 160 -23.45 -9.66 -84.02
C THR A 160 -23.68 -8.58 -82.96
N LEU A 161 -24.53 -7.59 -83.23
CA LEU A 161 -24.86 -6.52 -82.29
C LEU A 161 -25.48 -7.05 -80.99
N VAL A 162 -26.43 -7.99 -81.08
CA VAL A 162 -27.05 -8.61 -79.89
C VAL A 162 -26.00 -9.37 -79.09
N ARG A 163 -25.14 -10.17 -79.73
CA ARG A 163 -24.05 -10.90 -79.04
C ARG A 163 -23.10 -9.96 -78.30
N VAL A 164 -22.68 -8.86 -78.95
CA VAL A 164 -21.81 -7.86 -78.31
C VAL A 164 -22.50 -7.26 -77.08
N LYS A 165 -23.79 -6.88 -77.20
CA LYS A 165 -24.56 -6.35 -76.07
C LYS A 165 -24.75 -7.35 -74.93
N THR A 166 -24.95 -8.64 -75.25
CA THR A 166 -25.02 -9.71 -74.23
C THR A 166 -23.69 -9.87 -73.50
N LEU A 167 -22.57 -9.80 -74.22
CA LEU A 167 -21.23 -9.92 -73.64
C LEU A 167 -20.86 -8.72 -72.76
N THR A 168 -21.37 -7.52 -73.06
CA THR A 168 -21.13 -6.32 -72.24
C THR A 168 -21.99 -6.24 -70.99
N LEU A 169 -23.04 -7.06 -70.88
CA LEU A 169 -23.94 -7.11 -69.71
C LEU A 169 -23.54 -8.22 -68.71
N ALA A 170 -22.62 -9.10 -69.09
CA ALA A 170 -22.09 -10.23 -68.30
C ALA A 170 -20.77 -9.86 -67.61
#